data_AF-A0A537THL0-F1
#
_entry.id   AF-A0A537THL0-F1
#
_cell.length_a   1.000
_cell.length_b   1.000
_cell.length_c   1.000
_cell.angle_alpha   90.00
_cell.angle_beta   90.00
_cell.angle_gamma   90.00
#
_symmetry.space_group_name_H-M   'P 1'
#
loop_
_entity.id
_entity.type
_entity.pdbx_description
1 polymer ?
#
loop_
_entity_poly.entity_id
_entity_poly.type
_entity_poly.pdbx_seq_one_letter_code
_entity_poly.pdbx_strand_id
1 'polypeptide(L)'
;MSEVPDEVARRLRWYRRHVLPRLGADMNGHLFVTEKGIRKGQATLSKQITDASVRHIGIHMTPHQFRHFGATSYLEQHPEDFETARAILGHGW
;
A
#
# COMPACT_ATOMS: atom_id res chain seq x y z
N MET A 1 10.37 15.31 -4.02
CA MET A 1 10.07 13.96 -4.53
C MET A 1 10.32 13.01 -3.37
N SER A 2 9.28 12.45 -2.76
CA SER A 2 9.53 11.40 -1.75
C SER A 2 9.99 10.15 -2.50
N GLU A 3 11.20 9.71 -2.18
CA GLU A 3 11.77 8.50 -2.73
C GLU A 3 11.14 7.30 -2.01
N VAL A 4 10.83 6.23 -2.75
CA VAL A 4 10.29 4.99 -2.15
C VAL A 4 11.45 4.24 -1.51
N PRO A 5 11.37 3.83 -0.22
CA PRO A 5 12.45 3.09 0.43
C PRO A 5 12.89 1.86 -0.37
N ASP A 6 14.19 1.56 -0.36
CA ASP A 6 14.79 0.50 -1.19
C ASP A 6 14.13 -0.86 -1.03
N GLU A 7 13.75 -1.22 0.19
CA GLU A 7 13.04 -2.45 0.46
C GLU A 7 11.67 -2.48 -0.23
N VAL A 8 10.92 -1.39 -0.16
CA VAL A 8 9.61 -1.28 -0.82
C VAL A 8 9.82 -1.35 -2.34
N ALA A 9 10.79 -0.60 -2.88
CA ALA A 9 11.11 -0.64 -4.30
C ALA A 9 11.50 -2.06 -4.77
N ARG A 10 12.27 -2.80 -3.96
CA ARG A 10 12.62 -4.21 -4.20
C ARG A 10 11.37 -5.10 -4.25
N ARG A 11 10.43 -4.94 -3.31
CA ARG A 11 9.16 -5.69 -3.31
C ARG A 11 8.30 -5.36 -4.52
N LEU A 12 8.19 -4.09 -4.92
CA LEU A 12 7.45 -3.68 -6.11
C LEU A 12 8.08 -4.24 -7.40
N ARG A 13 9.41 -4.22 -7.52
CA ARG A 13 10.13 -4.86 -8.65
C ARG A 13 9.91 -6.37 -8.69
N TRP A 14 9.90 -7.04 -7.52
CA TRP A 14 9.59 -8.46 -7.47
C TRP A 14 8.15 -8.75 -7.91
N TYR A 15 7.18 -7.98 -7.41
CA TYR A 15 5.77 -8.09 -7.77
C TYR A 15 5.56 -7.91 -9.27
N ARG A 16 6.17 -6.87 -9.87
CA ARG A 16 6.13 -6.63 -11.32
C ARG A 16 6.67 -7.80 -12.13
N ARG A 17 7.77 -8.42 -11.70
CA ARG A 17 8.41 -9.52 -12.44
C ARG A 17 7.71 -10.87 -12.30
N HIS A 18 7.11 -11.15 -11.15
CA HIS A 18 6.63 -12.51 -10.84
C HIS A 18 5.11 -12.61 -10.69
N VAL A 19 4.43 -11.51 -10.34
CA VAL A 19 2.98 -11.53 -10.11
C VAL A 19 2.23 -11.02 -11.34
N LEU A 20 2.58 -9.84 -11.87
CA LEU A 20 1.87 -9.26 -13.01
C LEU A 20 1.74 -10.19 -14.22
N PRO A 21 2.79 -10.93 -14.65
CA PRO A 21 2.66 -11.84 -15.80
C PRO A 21 1.63 -12.95 -15.56
N ARG A 22 1.48 -13.41 -14.32
CA ARG A 22 0.52 -14.45 -13.95
C ARG A 22 -0.92 -13.94 -13.90
N LEU A 23 -1.12 -12.62 -13.83
CA LEU A 23 -2.42 -11.97 -13.87
C LEU A 23 -2.82 -11.53 -15.30
N GLY A 24 -2.02 -11.89 -16.31
CA GLY A 24 -2.25 -11.45 -17.70
C GLY A 24 -2.16 -9.93 -17.88
N ALA A 25 -1.45 -9.25 -16.98
CA ALA A 25 -1.37 -7.80 -16.96
C ALA A 25 -0.27 -7.28 -17.89
N ASP A 26 -0.48 -6.11 -18.49
CA ASP A 26 0.58 -5.38 -19.18
C ASP A 26 1.70 -5.05 -18.19
N MET A 27 2.90 -5.57 -18.45
CA MET A 27 4.07 -5.29 -17.63
C MET A 27 4.34 -3.79 -17.53
N ASN A 28 4.06 -3.00 -18.56
CA ASN A 28 4.26 -1.55 -18.59
C ASN A 28 3.04 -0.73 -18.13
N GLY A 29 1.95 -1.40 -17.77
CA GLY A 29 0.71 -0.77 -17.30
C GLY A 29 0.66 -0.55 -15.79
N HIS A 30 -0.55 -0.63 -15.24
CA HIS A 30 -0.79 -0.42 -13.82
C HIS A 30 -0.19 -1.53 -12.96
N LEU A 31 0.43 -1.15 -11.83
CA LEU A 31 1.06 -2.12 -10.93
C LEU A 31 0.04 -2.91 -10.09
N PHE A 32 -1.10 -2.32 -9.73
CA PHE A 32 -2.10 -3.00 -8.90
C PHE A 32 -3.33 -3.34 -9.75
N VAL A 33 -3.43 -4.61 -10.12
CA VAL A 33 -4.44 -5.14 -11.04
C VAL A 33 -5.24 -6.28 -10.41
N THR A 34 -6.45 -6.49 -10.90
CA THR A 34 -7.29 -7.65 -10.58
C THR A 34 -6.68 -8.91 -11.17
N GLU A 35 -7.28 -10.07 -10.85
CA GLU A 35 -6.91 -11.36 -11.44
C GLU A 35 -7.11 -11.43 -12.95
N LYS A 36 -7.85 -10.47 -13.53
CA LYS A 36 -8.04 -10.30 -14.97
C LYS A 36 -7.08 -9.29 -15.61
N GLY A 37 -6.05 -8.84 -14.86
CA GLY A 37 -5.07 -7.87 -15.35
C GLY A 37 -5.57 -6.42 -15.45
N ILE A 38 -6.80 -6.14 -14.99
CA ILE A 38 -7.42 -4.81 -15.05
C ILE A 38 -7.04 -4.00 -13.81
N ARG A 39 -6.76 -2.70 -13.96
CA ARG A 39 -6.46 -1.80 -12.82
C ARG A 39 -7.49 -1.94 -11.70
N LYS A 40 -7.02 -2.12 -10.46
CA LYS A 40 -7.88 -2.09 -9.28
C LYS A 40 -8.45 -0.68 -9.07
N GLY A 41 -9.75 -0.61 -8.83
CA GLY A 41 -10.41 0.61 -8.38
C GLY A 41 -10.17 0.86 -6.89
N GLN A 42 -10.48 2.08 -6.43
CA GLN A 42 -10.36 2.47 -5.03
C GLN A 42 -11.20 1.54 -4.13
N ALA A 43 -12.45 1.25 -4.50
CA ALA A 43 -13.32 0.35 -3.73
C ALA A 43 -12.73 -1.06 -3.56
N THR A 44 -12.09 -1.59 -4.60
CA THR A 44 -11.42 -2.91 -4.55
C THR A 44 -10.27 -2.90 -3.56
N LEU A 45 -9.42 -1.87 -3.61
CA LEU A 45 -8.30 -1.73 -2.68
C LEU A 45 -8.79 -1.54 -1.24
N SER A 46 -9.82 -0.72 -1.04
CA SER A 46 -10.42 -0.50 0.28
C SER A 46 -10.90 -1.81 0.90
N LYS A 47 -11.66 -2.60 0.13
CA LYS A 47 -12.14 -3.91 0.60
C LYS A 47 -10.98 -4.85 0.92
N GLN A 48 -9.96 -4.91 0.07
CA GLN A 48 -8.82 -5.80 0.28
C GLN A 48 -7.99 -5.44 1.52
N ILE A 49 -7.82 -4.16 1.82
CA ILE A 49 -7.17 -3.72 3.07
C ILE A 49 -7.99 -4.20 4.26
N THR A 50 -9.29 -3.94 4.28
CA THR A 50 -10.18 -4.35 5.38
C THR A 50 -10.22 -5.87 5.54
N ASP A 51 -10.41 -6.62 4.46
CA ASP A 51 -10.40 -8.08 4.48
C ASP A 51 -9.07 -8.65 4.99
N ALA A 52 -7.94 -8.05 4.60
CA ALA A 52 -6.62 -8.47 5.05
C ALA A 52 -6.42 -8.19 6.54
N SER A 53 -6.84 -7.02 7.03
CA SER A 53 -6.80 -6.70 8.45
C SER A 53 -7.63 -7.68 9.28
N VAL A 54 -8.85 -8.00 8.85
CA VAL A 54 -9.68 -9.00 9.55
C VAL A 54 -9.01 -10.37 9.52
N ARG A 55 -8.50 -10.79 8.36
CA ARG A 55 -7.90 -12.12 8.19
C ARG A 55 -6.63 -12.33 9.00
N HIS A 56 -5.76 -11.33 9.07
CA HIS A 56 -4.41 -11.50 9.63
C HIS A 56 -4.33 -11.08 11.10
N ILE A 57 -5.17 -10.15 11.55
CA ILE A 57 -5.10 -9.62 12.92
C ILE A 57 -6.48 -9.57 13.62
N GLY A 58 -7.55 -10.02 12.97
CA GLY A 58 -8.90 -10.08 13.57
C GLY A 58 -9.59 -8.72 13.70
N ILE A 59 -9.02 -7.65 13.14
CA ILE A 59 -9.53 -6.28 13.33
C ILE A 59 -10.14 -5.75 12.03
N HIS A 60 -11.39 -5.29 12.12
CA HIS A 60 -12.02 -4.57 11.02
C HIS A 60 -11.49 -3.14 10.95
N MET A 61 -10.60 -2.88 9.99
CA MET A 61 -9.93 -1.60 9.81
C MET A 61 -10.23 -0.99 8.44
N THR A 62 -10.67 0.26 8.41
CA THR A 62 -10.86 1.01 7.16
C THR A 62 -9.49 1.47 6.62
N PRO A 63 -9.37 1.79 5.32
CA PRO A 63 -8.11 2.31 4.75
C PRO A 63 -7.60 3.59 5.42
N HIS A 64 -8.51 4.44 5.91
CA HIS A 64 -8.14 5.64 6.65
C HIS A 64 -7.52 5.30 8.01
N GLN A 65 -8.15 4.38 8.76
CA GLN A 65 -7.59 3.89 10.03
C GLN A 65 -6.26 3.17 9.80
N PHE A 66 -6.14 2.38 8.72
CA PHE A 66 -4.90 1.70 8.37
C PHE A 66 -3.76 2.68 8.10
N ARG A 67 -4.04 3.77 7.39
CA ARG A 67 -3.08 4.85 7.14
C ARG A 67 -2.68 5.56 8.44
N HIS A 68 -3.64 5.89 9.30
CA HIS A 68 -3.36 6.48 10.60
C HIS A 68 -2.50 5.59 11.48
N PHE A 69 -2.85 4.30 11.56
CA PHE A 69 -2.07 3.31 12.29
C PHE A 69 -0.62 3.25 11.78
N GLY A 70 -0.43 3.19 10.44
CA GLY A 70 0.91 3.20 9.86
C GLY A 70 1.72 4.45 10.21
N ALA A 71 1.10 5.64 10.21
CA ALA A 71 1.77 6.88 10.58
C ALA A 71 2.13 6.92 12.08
N THR A 72 1.22 6.50 12.96
CA THR A 72 1.47 6.45 14.41
C THR A 72 2.57 5.44 14.73
N SER A 73 2.50 4.21 14.20
CA SER A 73 3.53 3.19 14.42
C SER A 73 4.89 3.60 13.85
N TYR A 74 4.91 4.42 12.79
CA TYR A 74 6.15 5.00 12.28
C TYR A 74 6.73 6.02 13.27
N LEU A 75 5.93 6.96 13.76
CA LEU A 75 6.39 7.97 14.75
C LEU A 75 6.81 7.36 16.08
N GLU A 76 6.20 6.27 16.52
CA GLU A 76 6.64 5.54 17.72
C GLU A 76 8.09 5.04 17.59
N GLN A 77 8.55 4.74 16.38
CA GLN A 77 9.92 4.29 16.08
C GLN A 77 10.84 5.43 15.65
N HIS A 78 10.27 6.53 15.15
CA HIS A 78 10.98 7.71 14.64
C HIS A 78 10.33 9.00 15.18
N PRO A 79 10.48 9.29 16.49
CA PRO A 79 9.67 10.33 17.17
C PRO A 79 9.84 11.74 16.60
N GLU A 80 10.98 12.02 15.97
CA GLU A 80 11.30 13.31 15.37
C GLU A 80 11.00 13.43 13.87
N ASP A 81 10.68 12.34 13.15
CA ASP A 81 10.40 12.39 11.71
C ASP A 81 8.91 12.61 11.40
N PHE A 82 8.45 13.82 11.74
CA PHE A 82 7.08 14.26 11.49
C PHE A 82 6.76 14.45 10.01
N GLU A 83 7.76 14.71 9.17
CA GLU A 83 7.54 14.95 7.73
C GLU A 83 7.17 13.66 7.00
N THR A 84 7.84 12.54 7.33
CA THR A 84 7.47 11.24 6.80
C THR A 84 6.07 10.83 7.25
N ALA A 85 5.73 11.03 8.54
CA ALA A 85 4.39 10.76 9.05
C ALA A 85 3.32 11.62 8.36
N ARG A 86 3.59 12.90 8.13
CA ARG A 86 2.70 13.82 7.38
C ARG A 86 2.47 13.35 5.95
N ALA A 87 3.53 12.90 5.28
CA ALA A 87 3.44 12.35 3.93
C ALA A 87 2.61 11.06 3.87
N ILE A 88 2.75 10.15 4.85
CA ILE A 88 1.94 8.93 4.96
C ILE A 88 0.45 9.28 5.09
N LEU A 89 0.12 10.25 5.94
CA LEU A 89 -1.27 10.68 6.15
C LEU A 89 -1.86 11.38 4.92
N GLY A 90 -1.00 11.97 4.09
CA GLY A 90 -1.42 12.77 2.94
C GLY A 90 -1.99 14.13 3.36
N HIS A 91 -1.57 14.66 4.52
CA HIS A 91 -1.94 15.99 5.01
C HIS A 91 -1.12 17.11 4.35
N GLY A 92 -0.92 17.01 3.03
CA GLY A 92 -0.32 18.08 2.24
C GLY A 92 -1.33 19.22 2.06
N TRP A 93 -0.89 20.44 2.34
CA TRP A 93 -1.61 21.68 2.04
C TRP A 93 -1.71 21.91 0.54
#